data_AF-A0A919CAP7-F1
#
_entry.id   AF-A0A919CAP7-F1
#
_cell.length_a   1.000
_cell.length_b   1.000
_cell.length_c   1.000
_cell.angle_alpha   90.00
_cell.angle_beta   90.00
_cell.angle_gamma   90.00
#
_symmetry.space_group_name_H-M   'P 1'
#
loop_
_entity.id
_entity.type
_entity.pdbx_description
1 polymer ?
#
loop_
_entity_poly.entity_id
_entity_poly.type
_entity_poly.pdbx_seq_one_letter_code
_entity_poly.pdbx_strand_id
1 'polypeptide(L)'
;MRKKALSAAVVGLAVAGSAMLATSSANSHGYTDSPISRQKLCNNGTVTNCGSIQWEPQSVEGPKGFPAAGPADGKICAGGNSQFAQLDDPRNGAWPATQVSAGQSYSFRWQFTARHRTTDFRYYITKQGWDPTKPLTRASLDPQPFLNVPYGGQQPPATLTHQGTIPSGKTGRHIVLAVWNVYDTANAFYACSDVKF
;
A
#
# COMPACT_ATOMS: atom_id res chain seq x y z
N MET A 1 57.59 3.46 62.51
CA MET A 1 56.14 3.48 62.80
C MET A 1 55.39 3.25 61.50
N ARG A 2 54.38 2.36 61.54
CA ARG A 2 53.54 1.91 60.41
C ARG A 2 52.71 3.07 59.82
N LYS A 3 52.36 2.95 58.53
CA LYS A 3 51.08 3.28 57.83
C LYS A 3 51.40 3.86 56.45
N LYS A 4 50.75 3.55 55.33
CA LYS A 4 49.74 2.56 54.89
C LYS A 4 49.81 2.69 53.35
N ALA A 5 49.88 1.57 52.63
CA ALA A 5 49.63 1.55 51.20
C ALA A 5 48.13 1.84 50.95
N LEU A 6 47.82 2.67 49.96
CA LEU A 6 46.47 2.87 49.45
C LEU A 6 46.52 2.77 47.92
N SER A 7 46.12 1.60 47.45
CA SER A 7 45.70 1.34 46.08
C SER A 7 44.53 2.26 45.73
N ALA A 8 44.54 2.86 44.54
CA ALA A 8 43.34 3.40 43.91
C ALA A 8 43.11 2.63 42.61
N ALA A 9 42.08 1.80 42.61
CA ALA A 9 41.60 1.06 41.46
C ALA A 9 40.75 1.94 40.54
N VAL A 10 40.77 1.58 39.26
CA VAL A 10 40.14 2.19 38.09
C VAL A 10 38.60 2.24 38.17
N VAL A 11 37.98 3.33 37.74
CA VAL A 11 36.64 3.31 37.09
C VAL A 11 36.61 4.37 35.98
N GLY A 12 36.45 3.92 34.74
CA GLY A 12 36.37 4.77 33.54
C GLY A 12 34.97 5.29 33.27
N LEU A 13 34.86 6.26 32.35
CA LEU A 13 33.62 6.56 31.65
C LEU A 13 33.96 7.06 30.23
N ALA A 14 34.13 6.13 29.29
CA ALA A 14 34.08 6.45 27.87
C ALA A 14 32.61 6.57 27.48
N VAL A 15 32.11 7.79 27.33
CA VAL A 15 30.77 8.03 26.78
C VAL A 15 30.85 7.84 25.28
N ALA A 16 30.72 6.59 24.82
CA ALA A 16 30.41 6.29 23.43
C ALA A 16 28.96 6.75 23.17
N GLY A 17 28.82 7.96 22.63
CA GLY A 17 27.55 8.51 22.18
C GLY A 17 26.95 7.62 21.09
N SER A 18 26.08 6.71 21.49
CA SER A 18 25.27 5.92 20.58
C SER A 18 24.21 6.85 20.02
N ALA A 19 24.43 7.41 18.83
CA ALA A 19 23.38 8.09 18.08
C ALA A 19 22.33 7.03 17.71
N MET A 20 21.32 6.86 18.57
CA MET A 20 20.13 6.08 18.24
C MET A 20 19.41 6.84 17.13
N LEU A 21 19.64 6.42 15.88
CA LEU A 21 18.77 6.77 14.77
C LEU A 21 17.39 6.20 15.10
N ALA A 22 16.53 7.02 15.70
CA ALA A 22 15.12 6.72 15.82
C ALA A 22 14.56 6.67 14.40
N THR A 23 14.51 5.47 13.80
CA THR A 23 13.67 5.23 12.64
C THR A 23 12.24 5.35 13.14
N SER A 24 11.68 6.56 13.08
CA SER A 24 10.25 6.74 13.23
C SER A 24 9.62 5.90 12.13
N SER A 25 9.06 4.75 12.49
CA SER A 25 8.01 4.13 11.70
C SER A 25 6.88 5.14 11.68
N ALA A 26 6.92 6.02 10.69
CA ALA A 26 5.78 6.83 10.34
C ALA A 26 4.72 5.83 9.90
N ASN A 27 3.85 5.49 10.86
CA ASN A 27 2.73 4.58 10.71
C ASN A 27 1.77 5.22 9.71
N SER A 28 2.05 5.09 8.42
CA SER A 28 1.15 5.46 7.35
C SER A 28 0.07 4.43 7.16
N HIS A 29 -1.15 4.90 6.91
CA HIS A 29 -2.31 4.05 7.06
C HIS A 29 -3.51 4.58 6.26
N GLY A 30 -3.89 3.83 5.23
CA GLY A 30 -5.10 4.09 4.45
C GLY A 30 -5.45 2.97 3.49
N TYR A 31 -6.70 2.98 3.01
CA TYR A 31 -7.23 2.02 2.05
C TYR A 31 -8.27 2.68 1.12
N THR A 32 -8.54 2.07 -0.03
CA THR A 32 -9.64 2.51 -0.90
C THR A 32 -10.95 1.82 -0.54
N ASP A 33 -12.03 2.60 -0.50
CA ASP A 33 -13.41 2.12 -0.31
C ASP A 33 -14.30 2.36 -1.54
N SER A 34 -13.79 3.04 -2.58
CA SER A 34 -14.42 3.20 -3.90
C SER A 34 -13.35 3.23 -5.01
N PRO A 35 -13.30 2.25 -5.93
CA PRO A 35 -13.92 0.93 -5.77
C PRO A 35 -13.32 0.23 -4.54
N ILE A 36 -14.13 -0.56 -3.84
CA ILE A 36 -13.70 -1.20 -2.59
C ILE A 36 -12.50 -2.12 -2.83
N SER A 37 -11.47 -1.98 -1.99
CA SER A 37 -10.25 -2.79 -2.07
C SER A 37 -10.39 -4.16 -1.41
N ARG A 38 -9.52 -5.11 -1.80
CA ARG A 38 -9.46 -6.46 -1.21
C ARG A 38 -9.27 -6.43 0.30
N GLN A 39 -8.33 -5.62 0.80
CA GLN A 39 -8.12 -5.46 2.23
C GLN A 39 -9.37 -4.94 2.95
N LYS A 40 -10.14 -4.04 2.31
CA LYS A 40 -11.36 -3.51 2.91
C LYS A 40 -12.51 -4.51 2.86
N LEU A 41 -12.61 -5.33 1.81
CA LEU A 41 -13.53 -6.47 1.75
C LEU A 41 -13.26 -7.50 2.85
N CYS A 42 -11.97 -7.77 3.13
CA CYS A 42 -11.55 -8.62 4.24
C CYS A 42 -11.97 -8.03 5.59
N ASN A 43 -11.69 -6.75 5.82
CA ASN A 43 -12.06 -6.07 7.06
C ASN A 43 -13.57 -5.97 7.28
N ASN A 44 -14.36 -5.82 6.21
CA ASN A 44 -15.82 -5.81 6.29
C ASN A 44 -16.44 -7.20 6.53
N GLY A 45 -15.64 -8.27 6.57
CA GLY A 45 -16.15 -9.65 6.67
C GLY A 45 -16.81 -10.18 5.40
N THR A 46 -16.82 -9.42 4.30
CA THR A 46 -17.33 -9.86 3.00
C THR A 46 -16.50 -10.99 2.42
N VAL A 47 -15.18 -10.95 2.67
CA VAL A 47 -14.26 -12.02 2.30
C VAL A 47 -13.61 -12.58 3.56
N THR A 48 -13.72 -13.89 3.75
CA THR A 48 -13.14 -14.59 4.89
C THR A 48 -11.76 -15.17 4.55
N ASN A 49 -11.08 -15.73 5.55
CA ASN A 49 -9.75 -16.34 5.42
C ASN A 49 -8.69 -15.36 4.90
N CYS A 50 -8.70 -14.12 5.40
CA CYS A 50 -7.76 -13.08 4.96
C CYS A 50 -6.50 -12.95 5.83
N GLY A 51 -6.36 -13.68 6.93
CA GLY A 51 -5.22 -13.51 7.85
C GLY A 51 -5.32 -12.22 8.65
N SER A 52 -4.18 -11.61 9.00
CA SER A 52 -4.15 -10.42 9.88
C SER A 52 -4.76 -9.16 9.24
N ILE A 53 -4.74 -9.05 7.91
CA ILE A 53 -5.20 -7.83 7.21
C ILE A 53 -6.66 -7.48 7.48
N GLN A 54 -7.48 -8.44 7.90
CA GLN A 54 -8.88 -8.17 8.28
C GLN A 54 -8.99 -7.19 9.47
N TRP A 55 -7.96 -7.07 10.30
CA TRP A 55 -7.94 -6.17 11.47
C TRP A 55 -7.35 -4.80 11.17
N GLU A 56 -6.62 -4.68 10.06
CA GLU A 56 -5.82 -3.50 9.77
C GLU A 56 -5.76 -3.21 8.26
N PRO A 57 -6.90 -3.03 7.58
CA PRO A 57 -6.93 -2.81 6.14
C PRO A 57 -6.08 -1.61 5.69
N GLN A 58 -5.84 -0.66 6.59
CA GLN A 58 -5.03 0.51 6.36
C GLN A 58 -3.52 0.23 6.19
N SER A 59 -3.03 -0.96 6.54
CA SER A 59 -1.60 -1.23 6.75
C SER A 59 -0.86 -1.85 5.56
N VAL A 60 -1.45 -1.89 4.36
CA VAL A 60 -0.81 -2.47 3.16
C VAL A 60 0.30 -1.56 2.61
N GLU A 61 1.34 -1.38 3.42
CA GLU A 61 2.52 -0.57 3.15
C GLU A 61 3.62 -1.42 2.52
N GLY A 62 4.32 -0.84 1.53
CA GLY A 62 5.47 -1.45 0.88
C GLY A 62 6.43 -0.40 0.35
N PRO A 63 7.55 -0.81 -0.28
CA PRO A 63 8.49 0.12 -0.89
C PRO A 63 7.81 0.94 -1.99
N LYS A 64 8.11 2.23 -2.11
CA LYS A 64 7.60 3.09 -3.20
C LYS A 64 8.35 2.90 -4.52
N GLY A 65 7.94 3.63 -5.56
CA GLY A 65 8.61 3.64 -6.86
C GLY A 65 8.05 2.66 -7.88
N PHE A 66 6.88 2.08 -7.62
CA PHE A 66 6.15 1.27 -8.60
C PHE A 66 5.88 2.08 -9.90
N PRO A 67 6.09 1.49 -11.10
CA PRO A 67 6.44 0.09 -11.36
C PRO A 67 7.94 -0.22 -11.47
N ALA A 68 8.83 0.77 -11.55
CA ALA A 68 10.27 0.51 -11.73
C ALA A 68 10.92 -0.15 -10.50
N ALA A 69 10.40 0.14 -9.31
CA ALA A 69 10.73 -0.48 -8.04
C ALA A 69 9.44 -0.97 -7.36
N GLY A 70 9.39 -1.00 -6.03
CA GLY A 70 8.22 -1.42 -5.26
C GLY A 70 8.11 -2.95 -5.08
N PRO A 71 6.93 -3.45 -4.68
CA PRO A 71 6.69 -4.87 -4.43
C PRO A 71 7.03 -5.75 -5.64
N ALA A 72 7.57 -6.94 -5.38
CA ALA A 72 7.84 -7.93 -6.43
C ALA A 72 6.55 -8.36 -7.16
N ASP A 73 6.71 -8.86 -8.39
CA ASP A 73 5.58 -9.45 -9.13
C ASP A 73 4.95 -10.61 -8.36
N GLY A 74 3.62 -10.70 -8.39
CA GLY A 74 2.86 -11.64 -7.58
C GLY A 74 2.77 -11.28 -6.09
N LYS A 75 3.31 -10.12 -5.68
CA LYS A 75 3.26 -9.59 -4.31
C LYS A 75 2.71 -8.16 -4.21
N ILE A 76 2.10 -7.68 -5.30
CA ILE A 76 1.71 -6.28 -5.47
C ILE A 76 0.52 -5.92 -4.57
N CYS A 77 -0.48 -6.80 -4.48
CA CYS A 77 -1.70 -6.50 -3.73
C CYS A 77 -1.48 -6.55 -2.21
N ALA A 78 -0.47 -7.28 -1.75
CA ALA A 78 -0.03 -7.27 -0.35
C ALA A 78 1.03 -6.20 -0.04
N GLY A 79 1.40 -5.33 -0.99
CA GLY A 79 2.47 -4.35 -0.79
C GLY A 79 3.85 -4.99 -0.54
N GLY A 80 4.04 -6.26 -0.93
CA GLY A 80 5.25 -7.02 -0.63
C GLY A 80 5.29 -7.62 0.78
N ASN A 81 4.24 -7.44 1.58
CA ASN A 81 4.19 -7.90 2.95
C ASN A 81 3.68 -9.34 3.05
N SER A 82 4.55 -10.27 3.46
CA SER A 82 4.22 -11.69 3.55
C SER A 82 3.09 -12.01 4.54
N GLN A 83 2.88 -11.17 5.55
CA GLN A 83 1.81 -11.35 6.51
C GLN A 83 0.41 -11.09 5.91
N PHE A 84 0.34 -10.37 4.78
CA PHE A 84 -0.88 -10.05 4.04
C PHE A 84 -1.00 -10.82 2.72
N ALA A 85 -0.24 -11.91 2.55
CA ALA A 85 -0.14 -12.67 1.31
C ALA A 85 -1.48 -13.18 0.75
N GLN A 86 -2.52 -13.27 1.59
CA GLN A 86 -3.88 -13.61 1.18
C GLN A 86 -4.46 -12.59 0.17
N LEU A 87 -3.98 -11.34 0.15
CA LEU A 87 -4.39 -10.33 -0.83
C LEU A 87 -3.84 -10.62 -2.24
N ASP A 88 -2.72 -11.33 -2.34
CA ASP A 88 -2.10 -11.70 -3.63
C ASP A 88 -2.69 -12.97 -4.23
N ASP A 89 -3.40 -13.78 -3.43
CA ASP A 89 -4.11 -14.95 -3.91
C ASP A 89 -5.24 -14.51 -4.86
N PRO A 90 -5.23 -14.91 -6.15
CA PRO A 90 -6.29 -14.54 -7.09
C PRO A 90 -7.64 -15.16 -6.73
N ARG A 91 -7.70 -16.17 -5.86
CA ARG A 91 -8.91 -16.94 -5.51
C ARG A 91 -9.67 -17.39 -6.75
N ASN A 92 -8.93 -17.88 -7.75
CA ASN A 92 -9.46 -18.25 -9.07
C ASN A 92 -10.27 -17.13 -9.76
N GLY A 93 -9.93 -15.86 -9.51
CA GLY A 93 -10.66 -14.70 -10.02
C GLY A 93 -12.01 -14.47 -9.33
N ALA A 94 -12.24 -15.04 -8.15
CA ALA A 94 -13.54 -15.01 -7.47
C ALA A 94 -13.69 -13.89 -6.40
N TRP A 95 -12.73 -12.96 -6.29
CA TRP A 95 -12.90 -11.79 -5.43
C TRP A 95 -14.19 -11.02 -5.79
N PRO A 96 -14.97 -10.54 -4.81
CA PRO A 96 -16.11 -9.66 -5.07
C PRO A 96 -15.67 -8.44 -5.90
N ALA A 97 -16.40 -8.12 -6.96
CA ALA A 97 -16.05 -7.05 -7.88
C ALA A 97 -17.09 -5.93 -7.91
N THR A 98 -16.60 -4.70 -7.91
CA THR A 98 -17.43 -3.50 -8.12
C THR A 98 -17.83 -3.41 -9.59
N GLN A 99 -19.12 -3.24 -9.88
CA GLN A 99 -19.57 -3.02 -11.26
C GLN A 99 -19.15 -1.63 -11.74
N VAL A 100 -18.60 -1.56 -12.95
CA VAL A 100 -18.15 -0.33 -13.59
C VAL A 100 -18.51 -0.35 -15.07
N SER A 101 -18.53 0.81 -15.71
CA SER A 101 -18.71 0.92 -17.17
C SER A 101 -17.47 1.53 -17.80
N ALA A 102 -17.07 1.00 -18.96
CA ALA A 102 -15.94 1.52 -19.72
C ALA A 102 -16.17 2.99 -20.10
N GLY A 103 -15.18 3.84 -19.84
CA GLY A 103 -15.26 5.28 -20.15
C GLY A 103 -16.11 6.11 -19.18
N GLN A 104 -16.68 5.52 -18.12
CA GLN A 104 -17.48 6.30 -17.16
C GLN A 104 -16.60 7.23 -16.30
N SER A 105 -17.15 8.38 -15.91
CA SER A 105 -16.61 9.17 -14.80
C SER A 105 -16.79 8.40 -13.49
N TYR A 106 -15.78 8.43 -12.63
CA TYR A 106 -15.76 7.65 -11.40
C TYR A 106 -15.06 8.39 -10.27
N SER A 107 -15.56 8.18 -9.04
CA SER A 107 -15.02 8.74 -7.81
C SER A 107 -14.16 7.71 -7.09
N PHE A 108 -12.84 7.84 -7.20
CA PHE A 108 -11.88 7.01 -6.48
C PHE A 108 -11.66 7.56 -5.09
N ARG A 109 -11.95 6.78 -4.04
CA ARG A 109 -11.95 7.28 -2.67
C ARG A 109 -11.03 6.49 -1.75
N TRP A 110 -10.25 7.25 -0.98
CA TRP A 110 -9.38 6.77 0.09
C TRP A 110 -9.93 7.18 1.45
N GLN A 111 -9.74 6.30 2.43
CA GLN A 111 -9.92 6.56 3.85
C GLN A 111 -8.56 6.45 4.54
N PHE A 112 -8.21 7.43 5.38
CA PHE A 112 -6.93 7.48 6.08
C PHE A 112 -7.13 7.48 7.59
N THR A 113 -6.46 6.56 8.29
CA THR A 113 -6.40 6.59 9.77
C THR A 113 -5.17 7.35 10.26
N ALA A 114 -4.14 7.48 9.42
CA ALA A 114 -3.01 8.39 9.62
C ALA A 114 -2.71 9.16 8.32
N ARG A 115 -2.72 10.49 8.40
CA ARG A 115 -2.65 11.39 7.23
C ARG A 115 -1.21 11.86 7.02
N HIS A 116 -0.50 11.25 6.09
CA HIS A 116 0.91 11.58 5.80
C HIS A 116 1.05 12.61 4.70
N ARG A 117 2.19 13.30 4.68
CA ARG A 117 2.54 14.15 3.54
C ARG A 117 2.64 13.28 2.30
N THR A 118 2.00 13.68 1.21
CA THR A 118 1.82 12.83 0.04
C THR A 118 2.58 13.36 -1.17
N THR A 119 3.31 12.49 -1.86
CA THR A 119 3.90 12.79 -3.17
C THR A 119 2.80 12.85 -4.22
N ASP A 120 2.10 11.72 -4.42
CA ASP A 120 1.04 11.56 -5.40
C ASP A 120 0.16 10.34 -5.07
N PHE A 121 -0.93 10.22 -5.82
CA PHE A 121 -1.73 9.00 -5.95
C PHE A 121 -1.72 8.56 -7.42
N ARG A 122 -1.55 7.26 -7.67
CA ARG A 122 -1.54 6.69 -9.01
C ARG A 122 -2.50 5.52 -9.10
N TYR A 123 -3.20 5.41 -10.22
CA TYR A 123 -4.16 4.34 -10.48
C TYR A 123 -3.79 3.63 -11.77
N TYR A 124 -3.57 2.32 -11.67
CA TYR A 124 -3.29 1.43 -12.79
C TYR A 124 -4.47 0.48 -12.96
N ILE A 125 -4.59 -0.09 -14.15
CA ILE A 125 -5.58 -1.14 -14.44
C ILE A 125 -4.92 -2.27 -15.20
N THR A 126 -5.45 -3.48 -15.06
CA THR A 126 -4.99 -4.61 -15.86
C THR A 126 -5.28 -4.44 -17.35
N LYS A 127 -4.40 -4.99 -18.20
CA LYS A 127 -4.55 -5.00 -19.66
C LYS A 127 -5.80 -5.78 -20.08
N GLN A 128 -6.35 -5.46 -21.25
CA GLN A 128 -7.38 -6.31 -21.84
C GLN A 128 -6.80 -7.70 -22.12
N GLY A 129 -7.54 -8.76 -21.78
CA GLY A 129 -7.08 -10.16 -21.96
C GLY A 129 -6.11 -10.67 -20.88
N TRP A 130 -5.90 -9.93 -19.79
CA TRP A 130 -5.17 -10.48 -18.63
C TRP A 130 -5.93 -11.66 -18.00
N ASP A 131 -5.20 -12.58 -17.36
CA ASP A 131 -5.78 -13.76 -16.69
C ASP A 131 -6.10 -13.43 -15.21
N PRO A 132 -7.39 -13.34 -14.81
CA PRO A 132 -7.79 -13.03 -13.45
C PRO A 132 -7.54 -14.17 -12.46
N THR A 133 -7.17 -15.35 -12.93
CA THR A 133 -6.85 -16.52 -12.10
C THR A 133 -5.37 -16.57 -11.70
N LYS A 134 -4.57 -15.60 -12.15
CA LYS A 134 -3.14 -15.51 -11.83
C LYS A 134 -2.84 -14.34 -10.88
N PRO A 135 -1.78 -14.44 -10.06
CA PRO A 135 -1.29 -13.32 -9.27
C PRO A 135 -1.01 -12.09 -10.14
N LEU A 136 -1.25 -10.90 -9.58
CA LEU A 136 -1.01 -9.64 -10.29
C LEU A 136 0.49 -9.41 -10.49
N THR A 137 0.89 -9.10 -11.73
CA THR A 137 2.26 -8.74 -12.10
C THR A 137 2.28 -7.41 -12.85
N ARG A 138 3.46 -6.81 -13.00
CA ARG A 138 3.64 -5.65 -13.91
C ARG A 138 3.22 -5.97 -15.34
N ALA A 139 3.48 -7.18 -15.82
CA ALA A 139 3.09 -7.60 -17.16
C ALA A 139 1.57 -7.63 -17.38
N SER A 140 0.81 -7.86 -16.30
CA SER A 140 -0.66 -7.85 -16.28
C SER A 140 -1.27 -6.44 -16.37
N LEU A 141 -0.51 -5.38 -16.06
CA LEU A 141 -0.99 -3.99 -15.96
C LEU A 141 -0.70 -3.17 -17.22
N ASP A 142 -1.60 -2.26 -17.57
CA ASP A 142 -1.27 -1.21 -18.52
C ASP A 142 0.00 -0.46 -18.02
N PRO A 143 0.95 -0.15 -18.92
CA PRO A 143 2.29 0.30 -18.53
C PRO A 143 2.31 1.69 -17.86
N GLN A 144 1.23 2.46 -18.01
CA GLN A 144 1.08 3.79 -17.42
C GLN A 144 -0.17 3.84 -16.54
N PRO A 145 -0.15 4.63 -15.46
CA PRO A 145 -1.36 4.87 -14.70
C PRO A 145 -2.37 5.63 -15.56
N PHE A 146 -3.64 5.24 -15.50
CA PHE A 146 -4.71 5.96 -16.19
C PHE A 146 -5.15 7.22 -15.45
N LEU A 147 -4.80 7.33 -14.16
CA LEU A 147 -5.00 8.53 -13.35
C LEU A 147 -3.76 8.75 -12.46
N ASN A 148 -3.23 9.98 -12.49
CA ASN A 148 -2.16 10.45 -11.61
C ASN A 148 -2.59 11.75 -10.95
N VAL A 149 -2.49 11.82 -9.62
CA VAL A 149 -2.91 12.97 -8.81
C VAL A 149 -1.71 13.43 -7.97
N PRO A 150 -0.89 14.37 -8.48
CA PRO A 150 0.19 14.98 -7.70
C PRO A 150 -0.37 15.71 -6.47
N TYR A 151 0.35 15.63 -5.34
CA TYR A 151 -0.12 16.22 -4.08
C TYR A 151 0.90 17.14 -3.39
N GLY A 152 2.11 17.28 -3.96
CA GLY A 152 3.05 18.34 -3.60
C GLY A 152 3.54 18.32 -2.14
N GLY A 153 3.54 17.15 -1.49
CA GLY A 153 3.96 17.00 -0.09
C GLY A 153 2.96 17.54 0.93
N GLN A 154 1.71 17.80 0.54
CA GLN A 154 0.64 18.20 1.45
C GLN A 154 0.06 16.99 2.19
N GLN A 155 -0.57 17.20 3.34
CA GLN A 155 -1.32 16.15 4.03
C GLN A 155 -2.74 16.08 3.47
N PRO A 156 -3.24 14.89 3.05
CA PRO A 156 -4.60 14.74 2.57
C PRO A 156 -5.61 14.98 3.70
N PRO A 157 -6.89 15.24 3.42
CA PRO A 157 -7.97 15.11 4.41
C PRO A 157 -8.12 13.65 4.88
N ALA A 158 -8.93 13.39 5.90
CA ALA A 158 -9.17 12.01 6.41
C ALA A 158 -9.90 11.12 5.38
N THR A 159 -10.74 11.73 4.55
CA THR A 159 -11.39 11.10 3.39
C THR A 159 -11.06 11.94 2.17
N LEU A 160 -10.50 11.31 1.13
CA LEU A 160 -10.12 12.00 -0.10
C LEU A 160 -10.73 11.29 -1.30
N THR A 161 -11.34 12.09 -2.19
CA THR A 161 -11.91 11.61 -3.44
C THR A 161 -11.15 12.22 -4.61
N HIS A 162 -10.76 11.39 -5.57
CA HIS A 162 -10.22 11.79 -6.86
C HIS A 162 -11.25 11.49 -7.95
N GLN A 163 -11.55 12.49 -8.77
CA GLN A 163 -12.36 12.29 -9.97
C GLN A 163 -11.46 11.80 -11.10
N GLY A 164 -11.87 10.75 -11.78
CA GLY A 164 -11.17 10.24 -12.96
C GLY A 164 -12.12 9.49 -13.89
N THR A 165 -11.58 9.02 -15.00
CA THR A 165 -12.33 8.24 -15.99
C THR A 165 -11.85 6.80 -15.96
N ILE A 166 -12.79 5.85 -15.82
CA ILE A 166 -12.48 4.43 -15.96
C ILE A 166 -12.04 4.19 -17.40
N PRO A 167 -10.90 3.50 -17.65
CA PRO A 167 -10.40 3.28 -19.00
C PRO A 167 -11.43 2.64 -19.94
N SER A 168 -11.48 3.14 -21.17
CA SER A 168 -12.29 2.54 -22.23
C SER A 168 -11.65 1.24 -22.75
N GLY A 169 -12.41 0.47 -23.54
CA GLY A 169 -11.89 -0.75 -24.19
C GLY A 169 -11.60 -1.92 -23.23
N LYS A 170 -12.11 -1.87 -22.00
CA LYS A 170 -12.04 -2.94 -21.01
C LYS A 170 -13.37 -3.71 -20.97
N THR A 171 -13.31 -5.02 -20.83
CA THR A 171 -14.49 -5.88 -20.66
C THR A 171 -14.23 -6.99 -19.65
N GLY A 172 -15.28 -7.45 -18.96
CA GLY A 172 -15.14 -8.52 -17.98
C GLY A 172 -14.38 -8.06 -16.73
N ARG A 173 -13.63 -8.97 -16.10
CA ARG A 173 -13.01 -8.74 -14.81
C ARG A 173 -11.65 -8.05 -14.95
N HIS A 174 -11.41 -7.03 -14.13
CA HIS A 174 -10.13 -6.32 -14.05
C HIS A 174 -9.75 -6.03 -12.60
N ILE A 175 -8.48 -5.68 -12.38
CA ILE A 175 -8.01 -5.11 -11.11
C ILE A 175 -7.63 -3.66 -11.37
N VAL A 176 -8.16 -2.75 -10.55
CA VAL A 176 -7.63 -1.40 -10.37
C VAL A 176 -6.63 -1.45 -9.23
N LEU A 177 -5.38 -1.07 -9.50
CA LEU A 177 -4.34 -0.89 -8.48
C LEU A 177 -4.22 0.59 -8.15
N ALA A 178 -4.58 0.98 -6.94
CA ALA A 178 -4.32 2.30 -6.40
C ALA A 178 -3.03 2.30 -5.57
N VAL A 179 -2.17 3.27 -5.83
CA VAL A 179 -0.88 3.47 -5.14
C VAL A 179 -0.86 4.86 -4.54
N TRP A 180 -0.63 4.95 -3.23
CA TRP A 180 -0.42 6.22 -2.52
C TRP A 180 1.06 6.35 -2.15
N ASN A 181 1.78 7.29 -2.77
CA ASN A 181 3.20 7.50 -2.48
C ASN A 181 3.37 8.53 -1.37
N VAL A 182 4.00 8.13 -0.26
CA VAL A 182 4.29 9.02 0.86
C VAL A 182 5.50 9.91 0.51
N TYR A 183 5.46 11.17 0.94
CA TYR A 183 6.40 12.21 0.54
C TYR A 183 7.78 12.04 1.16
N ASP A 184 7.83 11.95 2.49
CA ASP A 184 9.02 12.00 3.32
C ASP A 184 9.50 10.62 3.79
N THR A 185 9.01 9.54 3.17
CA THR A 185 9.45 8.16 3.44
C THR A 185 9.84 7.43 2.16
N ALA A 186 10.39 6.22 2.29
CA ALA A 186 10.65 5.32 1.16
C ALA A 186 9.44 4.45 0.79
N ASN A 187 8.26 4.70 1.37
CA ASN A 187 7.13 3.79 1.33
C ASN A 187 5.94 4.32 0.52
N ALA A 188 5.07 3.38 0.12
CA ALA A 188 3.80 3.62 -0.53
C ALA A 188 2.75 2.61 -0.02
N PHE A 189 1.48 2.95 -0.16
CA PHE A 189 0.35 2.07 0.15
C PHE A 189 -0.24 1.52 -1.12
N TYR A 190 -0.57 0.24 -1.10
CA TYR A 190 -1.06 -0.52 -2.24
C TYR A 190 -2.47 -1.03 -1.97
N ALA A 191 -3.40 -0.74 -2.88
CA ALA A 191 -4.78 -1.21 -2.78
C ALA A 191 -5.24 -1.77 -4.12
N CYS A 192 -5.48 -3.08 -4.16
CA CYS A 192 -6.10 -3.75 -5.30
C CYS A 192 -7.61 -3.78 -5.10
N SER A 193 -8.35 -3.30 -6.09
CA SER A 193 -9.81 -3.36 -6.14
C SER A 193 -10.24 -4.15 -7.38
N ASP A 194 -10.98 -5.23 -7.17
CA ASP A 194 -11.56 -6.00 -8.26
C ASP A 194 -12.77 -5.26 -8.83
N VAL A 195 -12.83 -5.15 -10.16
CA VAL A 195 -13.92 -4.50 -10.88
C VAL A 195 -14.41 -5.39 -12.02
N LYS A 196 -15.67 -5.21 -12.43
CA LYS A 196 -16.27 -5.91 -13.55
C LYS A 196 -16.97 -4.92 -14.47
N PHE A 197 -16.60 -4.99 -15.74
CA PHE A 197 -17.14 -4.23 -16.88
C PHE A 197 -18.24 -5.01 -17.58
#